data_AF-A0A950DS31-F1
#
_entry.id   AF-A0A950DS31-F1
#
_cell.length_a   1.000
_cell.length_b   1.000
_cell.length_c   1.000
_cell.angle_alpha   90.00
_cell.angle_beta   90.00
_cell.angle_gamma   90.00
#
_symmetry.space_group_name_H-M   'P 1'
#
loop_
_entity.id
_entity.type
_entity.pdbx_description
1 polymer ?
#
loop_
_entity_poly.entity_id
_entity_poly.type
_entity_poly.pdbx_seq_one_letter_code
_entity_poly.pdbx_strand_id
1 'polypeptide(L)'
;MAQVLRRRGRIQVKLNGDERAALIGILDDLVPKLGRGVGGSRRAYDDPELEREYDRWVRPDVDQSRDADISVVRDGLSAGEDTLPLTEAKALCWLRAFNHLRLAAGEQLDIEEDGWEEQLDDEAQRSPELGILLALGYLQEELVAALES
;
A
#
# COMPACT_ATOMS: atom_id res chain seq x y z
N MET A 1 10.83 13.25 8.02
CA MET A 1 10.63 11.85 7.66
C MET A 1 9.64 11.27 8.63
N ALA A 2 8.63 10.59 8.09
CA ALA A 2 7.62 9.89 8.85
C ALA A 2 8.27 8.95 9.88
N GLN A 3 7.67 8.81 11.05
CA GLN A 3 8.19 7.93 12.10
C GLN A 3 7.08 7.03 12.61
N VAL A 4 7.37 5.75 12.79
CA VAL A 4 6.46 4.82 13.47
C VAL A 4 7.08 4.38 14.79
N LEU A 5 6.35 4.55 15.89
CA LEU A 5 6.86 4.31 17.22
C LEU A 5 5.85 3.50 18.04
N ARG A 6 6.31 2.51 18.80
CA ARG A 6 5.50 1.90 19.86
C ARG A 6 5.63 2.71 21.15
N ARG A 7 4.52 3.20 21.70
CA ARG A 7 4.47 3.90 23.00
C ARG A 7 3.29 3.40 23.83
N ARG A 8 3.59 2.90 25.04
CA ARG A 8 2.58 2.44 26.03
C ARG A 8 1.56 1.45 25.44
N GLY A 9 2.04 0.49 24.64
CA GLY A 9 1.20 -0.53 24.00
C GLY A 9 0.37 -0.03 22.81
N ARG A 10 0.61 1.18 22.31
CA ARG A 10 -0.01 1.71 21.08
C ARG A 10 1.05 2.04 20.05
N ILE A 11 0.70 1.89 18.78
CA ILE A 11 1.54 2.34 17.67
C ILE A 11 1.20 3.81 17.40
N GLN A 12 2.20 4.62 17.11
CA GLN A 12 2.05 6.02 16.76
C GLN A 12 2.73 6.26 15.43
N VAL A 13 1.97 6.69 14.44
CA VAL A 13 2.50 7.17 13.16
C VAL A 13 2.59 8.68 13.24
N LYS A 14 3.78 9.24 13.07
CA LYS A 14 4.01 10.68 13.03
C LYS A 14 4.24 11.13 11.61
N LEU A 15 3.45 12.09 11.17
CA LEU A 15 3.49 12.68 9.84
C LEU A 15 3.36 14.19 9.99
N ASN A 16 4.24 14.94 9.32
CA ASN A 16 4.00 16.36 9.14
C ASN A 16 2.92 16.61 8.06
N GLY A 17 2.54 17.87 7.87
CA GLY A 17 1.51 18.25 6.89
C GLY A 17 1.84 17.82 5.45
N ASP A 18 3.11 17.95 5.04
CA ASP A 18 3.55 17.61 3.68
C ASP A 18 3.59 16.10 3.46
N GLU A 19 4.07 15.33 4.45
CA GLU A 19 4.11 13.87 4.43
C GLU A 19 2.69 13.28 4.38
N ARG A 20 1.77 13.87 5.15
CA ARG A 20 0.35 13.49 5.11
C ARG A 20 -0.29 13.82 3.77
N ALA A 21 -0.03 15.00 3.22
CA ALA A 21 -0.52 15.39 1.90
C ALA A 21 0.03 14.47 0.80
N ALA A 22 1.31 14.09 0.87
CA ALA A 22 1.93 13.15 -0.04
C ALA A 22 1.26 11.77 0.02
N LEU A 23 0.99 11.23 1.22
CA LEU A 23 0.28 9.96 1.37
C LEU A 23 -1.16 10.00 0.85
N ILE A 24 -1.86 11.11 1.05
CA ILE A 24 -3.20 11.31 0.46
C ILE A 24 -3.09 11.33 -1.07
N GLY A 25 -2.12 12.04 -1.64
CA GLY A 25 -1.87 12.05 -3.08
C GLY A 25 -1.56 10.66 -3.65
N ILE A 26 -0.76 9.86 -2.94
CA ILE A 26 -0.48 8.46 -3.31
C ILE A 26 -1.76 7.63 -3.31
N LEU A 27 -2.61 7.77 -2.29
CA LEU A 27 -3.90 7.07 -2.24
C LEU A 27 -4.80 7.49 -3.41
N ASP A 28 -4.89 8.79 -3.70
CA ASP A 28 -5.76 9.29 -4.76
C ASP A 28 -5.28 8.87 -6.16
N ASP A 29 -3.97 8.71 -6.35
CA ASP A 29 -3.41 8.23 -7.61
C ASP A 29 -3.49 6.70 -7.77
N LEU A 30 -3.12 5.92 -6.74
CA LEU A 30 -2.96 4.47 -6.86
C LEU A 30 -4.27 3.71 -6.61
N VAL A 31 -5.16 4.18 -5.74
CA VAL A 31 -6.41 3.45 -5.43
C VAL A 31 -7.28 3.22 -6.67
N PRO A 32 -7.48 4.20 -7.57
CA PRO A 32 -8.22 3.97 -8.82
C PRO A 32 -7.62 2.92 -9.74
N LYS A 33 -6.32 2.63 -9.58
CA LYS A 33 -5.55 1.68 -10.39
C LYS A 33 -5.54 0.27 -9.77
N LEU A 34 -5.94 0.13 -8.51
CA LEU A 34 -6.08 -1.16 -7.85
C LEU A 34 -7.11 -2.03 -8.57
N GLY A 35 -6.74 -3.28 -8.84
CA GLY A 35 -7.59 -4.24 -9.55
C GLY A 35 -7.72 -3.98 -11.06
N ARG A 36 -7.12 -2.91 -11.59
CA ARG A 36 -7.14 -2.55 -13.01
C ARG A 36 -5.80 -2.78 -13.70
N GLY A 37 -5.09 -3.84 -13.32
CA GLY A 37 -3.70 -4.08 -13.71
C GLY A 37 -3.38 -3.75 -15.17
N VAL A 38 -2.12 -3.40 -15.44
CA VAL A 38 -1.59 -3.13 -16.77
C VAL A 38 -1.70 -4.42 -17.59
N GLY A 39 -2.84 -4.61 -18.26
CA GLY A 39 -3.20 -5.84 -18.98
C GLY A 39 -4.53 -6.50 -18.56
N GLY A 40 -5.20 -6.01 -17.52
CA GLY A 40 -6.41 -6.59 -16.93
C GLY A 40 -6.21 -6.89 -15.45
N SER A 41 -7.30 -7.10 -14.72
CA SER A 41 -7.24 -7.53 -13.32
C SER A 41 -6.24 -8.67 -13.14
N ARG A 42 -5.34 -8.59 -12.14
CA ARG A 42 -4.43 -9.69 -11.77
C ARG A 42 -5.25 -10.98 -11.68
N ARG A 43 -4.96 -11.92 -12.58
CA ARG A 43 -5.62 -13.22 -12.62
C ARG A 43 -5.17 -14.05 -11.44
N ALA A 44 -6.09 -14.73 -10.80
CA ALA A 44 -5.77 -15.74 -9.80
C ALA A 44 -5.38 -17.06 -10.46
N TYR A 45 -5.95 -17.36 -11.63
CA TYR A 45 -5.73 -18.58 -12.40
C TYR A 45 -5.54 -18.30 -13.89
N ASP A 46 -4.66 -19.08 -14.53
CA ASP A 46 -4.51 -19.04 -16.00
C ASP A 46 -5.68 -19.72 -16.72
N ASP A 47 -6.34 -20.68 -16.06
CA ASP A 47 -7.52 -21.35 -16.59
C ASP A 47 -8.74 -20.39 -16.60
N PRO A 48 -9.35 -20.12 -17.77
CA PRO A 48 -10.45 -19.16 -17.86
C PRO A 48 -11.73 -19.58 -17.13
N GLU A 49 -11.95 -20.88 -16.89
CA GLU A 49 -13.11 -21.34 -16.12
C GLU A 49 -12.88 -21.14 -14.63
N LEU A 50 -11.69 -21.47 -14.13
CA LEU A 50 -11.31 -21.23 -12.74
C LEU A 50 -11.28 -19.74 -12.42
N GLU A 51 -10.76 -18.90 -13.32
CA GLU A 51 -10.77 -17.44 -13.13
C GLU A 51 -12.21 -16.91 -13.03
N ARG A 52 -13.13 -17.38 -13.89
CA ARG A 52 -14.54 -16.97 -13.80
C ARG A 52 -15.22 -17.36 -12.48
N GLU A 53 -14.88 -18.53 -11.94
CA GLU A 53 -15.42 -18.96 -10.63
C GLU A 53 -14.78 -18.15 -9.49
N TYR A 54 -13.48 -17.85 -9.57
CA TYR A 54 -12.81 -16.95 -8.62
C TYR A 54 -13.43 -15.56 -8.63
N ASP A 55 -13.65 -14.98 -9.82
CA ASP A 55 -14.28 -13.68 -10.01
C ASP A 55 -15.69 -13.62 -9.44
N ARG A 56 -16.42 -14.74 -9.52
CA ARG A 56 -17.78 -14.85 -9.01
C ARG A 56 -17.83 -14.96 -7.49
N TRP A 57 -16.95 -15.78 -6.90
CA TRP A 57 -17.10 -16.22 -5.51
C TRP A 57 -16.08 -15.62 -4.54
N VAL A 58 -14.89 -15.26 -5.00
CA VAL A 58 -13.77 -14.87 -4.12
C VAL A 58 -13.38 -13.41 -4.32
N ARG A 59 -13.29 -12.95 -5.57
CA ARG A 59 -12.87 -11.58 -5.89
C ARG A 59 -13.69 -10.50 -5.18
N PRO A 60 -15.03 -10.60 -5.04
CA PRO A 60 -15.80 -9.58 -4.32
C PRO A 60 -15.37 -9.40 -2.86
N ASP A 61 -15.06 -10.49 -2.16
CA ASP A 61 -14.64 -10.46 -0.75
C ASP A 61 -13.22 -9.90 -0.61
N VAL A 62 -12.32 -10.27 -1.54
CA VAL A 62 -10.96 -9.72 -1.59
C VAL A 62 -10.98 -8.21 -1.85
N ASP A 63 -11.79 -7.76 -2.82
CA ASP A 63 -11.96 -6.35 -3.15
C ASP A 63 -12.56 -5.59 -1.96
N GLN A 64 -13.60 -6.14 -1.32
CA GLN A 64 -14.20 -5.53 -0.13
C GLN A 64 -13.19 -5.39 1.02
N SER A 65 -12.39 -6.43 1.29
CA SER A 65 -11.38 -6.38 2.35
C SER A 65 -10.31 -5.33 2.05
N ARG A 66 -9.84 -5.26 0.80
CA ARG A 66 -8.87 -4.24 0.35
C ARG A 66 -9.43 -2.84 0.55
N ASP A 67 -10.66 -2.61 0.11
CA ASP A 67 -11.30 -1.29 0.18
C ASP A 67 -11.52 -0.86 1.65
N ALA A 68 -11.84 -1.81 2.54
CA ALA A 68 -11.92 -1.57 3.98
C ALA A 68 -10.56 -1.17 4.58
N ASP A 69 -9.47 -1.85 4.22
CA ASP A 69 -8.12 -1.52 4.69
C ASP A 69 -7.69 -0.12 4.23
N ILE A 70 -7.97 0.24 2.96
CA ILE A 70 -7.70 1.58 2.40
C ILE A 70 -8.51 2.65 3.13
N SER A 71 -9.78 2.38 3.44
CA SER A 71 -10.63 3.31 4.19
C SER A 71 -10.02 3.62 5.56
N VAL A 72 -9.49 2.62 6.27
CA VAL A 72 -8.86 2.82 7.58
C VAL A 72 -7.64 3.75 7.50
N VAL A 73 -6.84 3.65 6.43
CA VAL A 73 -5.72 4.58 6.18
C VAL A 73 -6.24 5.98 5.89
N ARG A 74 -7.20 6.10 4.97
CA ARG A 74 -7.76 7.39 4.56
C ARG A 74 -8.42 8.13 5.72
N ASP A 75 -9.15 7.42 6.58
CA ASP A 75 -9.78 7.98 7.78
C ASP A 75 -8.72 8.48 8.77
N GLY A 76 -7.64 7.71 8.96
CA GLY A 76 -6.52 8.11 9.80
C GLY A 76 -5.85 9.39 9.29
N LEU A 77 -5.55 9.48 8.00
CA LEU A 77 -4.94 10.68 7.42
C LEU A 77 -5.89 11.88 7.44
N SER A 78 -7.20 11.67 7.24
CA SER A 78 -8.19 12.75 7.20
C SER A 78 -8.46 13.40 8.56
N ALA A 79 -8.07 12.76 9.67
CA ALA A 79 -8.15 13.36 11.00
C ALA A 79 -7.26 14.62 11.15
N GLY A 80 -6.24 14.77 10.29
CA GLY A 80 -5.39 15.96 10.25
C GLY A 80 -4.39 16.09 11.42
N GLU A 81 -4.26 15.05 12.25
CA GLU A 81 -3.32 15.03 13.38
C GLU A 81 -1.90 14.70 12.91
N ASP A 82 -0.89 15.35 13.50
CA ASP A 82 0.52 15.05 13.22
C ASP A 82 1.03 13.79 13.93
N THR A 83 0.23 13.23 14.85
CA THR A 83 0.52 11.98 15.55
C THR A 83 -0.73 11.13 15.59
N LEU A 84 -0.74 10.07 14.81
CA LEU A 84 -1.87 9.17 14.63
C LEU A 84 -1.71 7.95 15.54
N PRO A 85 -2.52 7.82 16.61
CA PRO A 85 -2.50 6.64 17.44
C PRO A 85 -3.22 5.48 16.74
N LEU A 86 -2.51 4.40 16.50
CA LEU A 86 -3.04 3.16 15.95
C LEU A 86 -3.11 2.07 17.03
N THR A 87 -4.27 1.41 17.10
CA THR A 87 -4.36 0.06 17.67
C THR A 87 -3.63 -0.93 16.76
N GLU A 88 -3.21 -2.08 17.27
CA GLU A 88 -2.60 -3.13 16.46
C GLU A 88 -3.46 -3.54 15.25
N ALA A 89 -4.79 -3.68 15.43
CA ALA A 89 -5.70 -4.00 14.34
C ALA A 89 -5.66 -2.95 13.20
N LYS A 90 -5.67 -1.66 13.53
CA LYS A 90 -5.52 -0.57 12.57
C LYS A 90 -4.14 -0.56 11.91
N ALA A 91 -3.07 -0.86 12.65
CA ALA A 91 -1.73 -0.97 12.08
C ALA A 91 -1.64 -2.12 11.07
N LEU A 92 -2.28 -3.26 11.34
CA LEU A 92 -2.39 -4.38 10.39
C LEU A 92 -3.19 -3.99 9.13
N CYS A 93 -4.27 -3.20 9.27
CA CYS A 93 -4.97 -2.62 8.11
C CYS A 93 -4.05 -1.72 7.28
N TRP A 94 -3.24 -0.87 7.93
CA TRP A 94 -2.28 0.00 7.25
C TRP A 94 -1.21 -0.81 6.50
N LEU A 95 -0.68 -1.89 7.10
CA LEU A 95 0.25 -2.78 6.42
C LEU A 95 -0.34 -3.42 5.15
N ARG A 96 -1.57 -3.95 5.25
CA ARG A 96 -2.25 -4.55 4.09
C ARG A 96 -2.54 -3.51 3.01
N ALA A 97 -3.02 -2.33 3.38
CA ALA A 97 -3.24 -1.23 2.45
C ALA A 97 -1.94 -0.82 1.74
N PHE A 98 -0.84 -0.62 2.46
CA PHE A 98 0.45 -0.30 1.84
C PHE A 98 0.95 -1.41 0.92
N ASN A 99 0.74 -2.68 1.28
CA ASN A 99 1.05 -3.79 0.39
C ASN A 99 0.27 -3.70 -0.93
N HIS A 100 -1.04 -3.43 -0.88
CA HIS A 100 -1.85 -3.24 -2.09
C HIS A 100 -1.35 -2.07 -2.95
N LEU A 101 -1.00 -0.94 -2.32
CA LEU A 101 -0.47 0.22 -3.03
C LEU A 101 0.91 -0.06 -3.65
N ARG A 102 1.80 -0.80 -2.96
CA ARG A 102 3.09 -1.23 -3.51
C ARG A 102 2.92 -2.11 -4.74
N LEU A 103 1.95 -3.02 -4.72
CA LEU A 103 1.64 -3.87 -5.87
C LEU A 103 1.15 -3.07 -7.09
N ALA A 104 0.44 -1.95 -6.87
CA ALA A 104 0.03 -1.04 -7.94
C ALA A 104 1.17 -0.13 -8.42
N ALA A 105 2.02 0.34 -7.50
CA ALA A 105 3.19 1.16 -7.83
C ALA A 105 4.22 0.34 -8.63
N GLY A 106 4.51 -0.89 -8.22
CA GLY A 106 5.44 -1.77 -8.93
C GLY A 106 4.95 -2.13 -10.33
N GLU A 107 3.64 -2.27 -10.51
CA GLU A 107 3.04 -2.51 -11.82
C GLU A 107 3.16 -1.33 -12.79
N GLN A 108 3.16 -0.09 -12.30
CA GLN A 108 3.47 1.08 -13.13
C GLN A 108 4.93 1.12 -13.58
N LEU A 109 5.80 0.46 -12.83
CA LEU A 109 7.24 0.34 -13.10
C LEU A 109 7.57 -0.92 -13.90
N ASP A 110 6.57 -1.69 -14.34
CA ASP A 110 6.75 -2.96 -15.06
C ASP A 110 7.59 -3.98 -14.25
N ILE A 111 7.44 -3.97 -12.93
CA ILE A 111 8.15 -4.90 -12.02
C ILE A 111 7.38 -6.21 -11.93
N GLU A 112 7.98 -7.28 -12.45
CA GLU A 112 7.39 -8.63 -12.45
C GLU A 112 8.08 -9.63 -11.51
N GLU A 113 9.38 -9.45 -11.24
CA GLU A 113 10.20 -10.41 -10.49
C GLU A 113 11.05 -9.75 -9.39
N ASP A 114 11.51 -10.57 -8.44
CA ASP A 114 12.48 -10.15 -7.43
C ASP A 114 13.83 -9.76 -8.06
N GLY A 115 14.58 -8.87 -7.41
CA GLY A 115 15.87 -8.37 -7.94
C GLY A 115 15.70 -7.32 -9.05
N TRP A 116 14.50 -6.78 -9.23
CA TRP A 116 14.18 -5.67 -10.12
C TRP A 116 15.04 -4.43 -9.84
N GLU A 117 15.53 -4.26 -8.61
CA GLU A 117 16.40 -3.14 -8.23
C GLU A 117 17.70 -3.11 -9.05
N GLU A 118 18.23 -4.27 -9.42
CA GLU A 118 19.44 -4.41 -10.23
C GLU A 118 19.20 -4.10 -11.72
N GLN A 119 17.92 -4.04 -12.13
CA GLN A 119 17.49 -3.88 -13.52
C GLN A 119 17.04 -2.45 -13.83
N LEU A 120 17.00 -1.56 -12.83
CA LEU A 120 16.58 -0.17 -12.99
C LEU A 120 17.61 0.64 -13.78
N ASP A 121 17.18 1.25 -14.89
CA ASP A 121 17.98 2.24 -15.60
C ASP A 121 18.00 3.60 -14.88
N ASP A 122 18.87 4.51 -15.36
CA ASP A 122 19.04 5.85 -14.78
C ASP A 122 17.76 6.70 -14.84
N GLU A 123 16.82 6.39 -15.74
CA GLU A 123 15.56 7.11 -15.87
C GLU A 123 14.56 6.63 -14.82
N ALA A 124 14.38 5.31 -14.69
CA ALA A 124 13.56 4.68 -13.68
C ALA A 124 14.03 5.04 -12.26
N GLN A 125 15.34 5.14 -12.03
CA GLN A 125 15.93 5.57 -10.76
C GLN A 125 15.53 7.00 -10.34
N ARG A 126 15.17 7.86 -11.31
CA ARG A 126 14.72 9.24 -11.07
C ARG A 126 13.20 9.40 -11.17
N SER A 127 12.48 8.31 -11.41
CA SER A 127 11.02 8.35 -11.56
C SER A 127 10.33 8.65 -10.21
N PRO A 128 9.30 9.51 -10.20
CA PRO A 128 8.44 9.69 -9.03
C PRO A 128 7.81 8.38 -8.53
N GLU A 129 7.49 7.48 -9.46
CA GLU A 129 6.86 6.18 -9.21
C GLU A 129 7.76 5.28 -8.34
N LEU A 130 9.07 5.24 -8.62
CA LEU A 130 10.04 4.55 -7.77
C LEU A 130 10.09 5.17 -6.37
N GLY A 131 10.08 6.51 -6.27
CA GLY A 131 10.04 7.21 -4.99
C GLY A 131 8.82 6.83 -4.14
N ILE A 132 7.66 6.68 -4.78
CA ILE A 132 6.42 6.21 -4.12
C ILE A 132 6.57 4.77 -3.63
N LEU A 133 7.06 3.87 -4.48
CA LEU A 133 7.28 2.46 -4.13
C LEU A 133 8.21 2.33 -2.91
N LEU A 134 9.32 3.05 -2.91
CA LEU A 134 10.29 3.06 -1.81
C LEU A 134 9.71 3.67 -0.53
N ALA A 135 8.97 4.77 -0.62
CA ALA A 135 8.34 5.40 0.54
C ALA A 135 7.28 4.49 1.21
N LEU A 136 6.46 3.80 0.40
CA LEU A 136 5.51 2.81 0.90
C LEU A 136 6.22 1.63 1.56
N GLY A 137 7.34 1.17 0.97
CA GLY A 137 8.17 0.12 1.56
C GLY A 137 8.73 0.50 2.92
N TYR A 138 9.35 1.69 3.01
CA TYR A 138 9.86 2.23 4.27
C TYR A 138 8.79 2.30 5.37
N LEU A 139 7.61 2.83 5.05
CA LEU A 139 6.51 2.92 6.02
C LEU A 139 6.00 1.56 6.47
N GLN A 140 6.01 0.57 5.58
CA GLN A 140 5.62 -0.80 5.90
C GLN A 140 6.63 -1.45 6.84
N GLU A 141 7.93 -1.29 6.59
CA GLU A 141 9.01 -1.77 7.47
C GLU A 141 8.91 -1.18 8.87
N GLU A 142 8.71 0.14 8.97
CA GLU A 142 8.55 0.85 10.25
C GLU A 142 7.31 0.37 11.02
N LEU A 143 6.20 0.07 10.34
CA LEU A 143 4.99 -0.51 10.96
C LEU A 143 5.22 -1.94 11.48
N VAL A 144 5.94 -2.77 10.72
CA VAL A 144 6.30 -4.14 11.16
C VAL A 144 7.19 -4.07 12.39
N ALA A 145 8.26 -3.28 12.34
CA ALA A 145 9.17 -3.10 13.47
C ALA A 145 8.44 -2.65 14.74
N ALA A 146 7.46 -1.73 14.61
CA ALA A 146 6.66 -1.26 15.73
C ALA A 146 5.70 -2.32 16.29
N LEU A 147 5.18 -3.24 15.48
CA LEU A 147 4.33 -4.35 15.92
C LEU A 147 5.12 -5.44 16.66
N GLU A 148 6.38 -5.67 16.25
CA GLU A 148 7.26 -6.69 16.82
C GLU A 148 7.99 -6.24 18.09
N SER A 149 8.16 -4.93 18.30
CA SER A 149 8.78 -4.33 19.51
C SER A 149 7.90 -4.44 20.76
#